data_AF-A4I4B7-F1
#
_entry.id   AF-A4I4B7-F1
#
_cell.length_a   1.000
_cell.length_b   1.000
_cell.length_c   1.000
_cell.angle_alpha   90.00
_cell.angle_beta   90.00
_cell.angle_gamma   90.00
#
_symmetry.space_group_name_H-M   'P 1'
#
loop_
_entity.id
_entity.type
_entity.pdbx_description
1 polymer ?
#
loop_
_entity_poly.entity_id
_entity_poly.type
_entity_poly.pdbx_seq_one_letter_code
_entity_poly.pdbx_strand_id
1 'polypeptide(L)'
;MQASPVLAGAAVRRTAAASVGSEPRTRLPFLINVVKKAQKSANTVVAPTPALSSTLSTTEPPIQAAAFKPYPLLSPGETKQAAGSSLLYKDDVCVLVNDAFPKSMVHCLVMPLDLRLQSLNALTKKDIPLLRHMLHVGDEYVRYLKTAVPHTYTARRFIAGFHALPSLPMLHLHVLSTDLDSPCLKNKKHYNSFATFFFLTGYRVLEDLEQHGRVTLNQDVTRLRQMEEQDMKCLWCGTALPSVPAMKSHIQSCPQNKAVEKSS
;
A
#
# COMPACT_ATOMS: atom_id res chain seq x y z
N MET A 1 26.05 -43.15 35.20
CA MET A 1 25.54 -41.88 34.64
C MET A 1 24.44 -42.23 33.66
N GLN A 2 23.18 -41.89 33.99
CA GLN A 2 22.01 -42.21 33.15
C GLN A 2 21.92 -41.21 32.00
N ALA A 3 21.95 -41.70 30.76
CA ALA A 3 21.76 -40.89 29.57
C ALA A 3 20.25 -40.80 29.26
N SER A 4 19.68 -39.60 29.39
CA SER A 4 18.29 -39.32 29.01
C SER A 4 18.19 -39.06 27.50
N PRO A 5 17.16 -39.60 26.81
CA PRO A 5 16.93 -39.34 25.39
C PRO A 5 16.14 -38.03 25.21
N VAL A 6 16.68 -37.11 24.42
CA VAL A 6 16.01 -35.87 24.02
C VAL A 6 15.12 -36.16 22.81
N LEU A 7 13.80 -36.09 22.99
CA LEU A 7 12.81 -36.12 21.91
C LEU A 7 13.00 -34.93 20.97
N ALA A 8 13.35 -35.20 19.71
CA ALA A 8 13.33 -34.22 18.63
C ALA A 8 11.88 -33.97 18.17
N GLY A 9 11.29 -32.86 18.61
CA GLY A 9 10.00 -32.39 18.13
C GLY A 9 10.10 -31.89 16.68
N ALA A 10 9.46 -32.60 15.75
CA ALA A 10 9.35 -32.19 14.35
C ALA A 10 8.47 -30.92 14.23
N ALA A 11 9.09 -29.77 13.95
CA ALA A 11 8.38 -28.54 13.67
C ALA A 11 7.68 -28.65 12.31
N VAL A 12 6.35 -28.78 12.33
CA VAL A 12 5.49 -28.76 11.14
C VAL A 12 5.55 -27.36 10.53
N ARG A 13 6.41 -27.20 9.51
CA ARG A 13 6.45 -26.03 8.64
C ARG A 13 5.12 -25.93 7.89
N ARG A 14 4.23 -25.04 8.34
CA ARG A 14 3.04 -24.63 7.58
C ARG A 14 3.50 -23.91 6.31
N THR A 15 3.70 -24.64 5.22
CA THR A 15 3.90 -24.06 3.90
C THR A 15 2.55 -23.46 3.47
N ALA A 16 2.43 -22.13 3.54
CA ALA A 16 1.37 -21.45 2.83
C ALA A 16 1.55 -21.82 1.34
N ALA A 17 0.60 -22.59 0.79
CA ALA A 17 0.61 -22.90 -0.64
C ALA A 17 0.59 -21.57 -1.39
N ALA A 18 1.72 -21.20 -2.00
CA ALA A 18 1.79 -20.01 -2.82
C ALA A 18 0.76 -20.18 -3.95
N SER A 19 -0.16 -19.22 -4.08
CA SER A 19 -1.09 -19.17 -5.22
C SER A 19 -0.28 -19.32 -6.51
N VAL A 20 -0.73 -20.13 -7.47
CA VAL A 20 -0.04 -20.25 -8.78
C VAL A 20 -0.39 -19.06 -9.68
N GLY A 21 -1.56 -18.46 -9.47
CA GLY A 21 -2.05 -17.28 -10.20
C GLY A 21 -1.76 -15.94 -9.50
N SER A 22 -2.52 -14.92 -9.90
CA SER A 22 -2.43 -13.55 -9.37
C SER A 22 -3.24 -13.30 -8.08
N GLU A 23 -3.76 -14.37 -7.48
CA GLU A 23 -4.48 -14.34 -6.21
C GLU A 23 -3.56 -14.00 -5.02
N PRO A 24 -4.11 -13.45 -3.93
CA PRO A 24 -3.36 -13.14 -2.72
C PRO A 24 -2.49 -14.30 -2.24
N ARG A 25 -1.21 -14.01 -1.96
CA ARG A 25 -0.21 -15.03 -1.60
C ARG A 25 -0.58 -15.79 -0.32
N THR A 26 -1.26 -15.13 0.62
CA THR A 26 -1.73 -15.73 1.88
C THR A 26 -3.25 -15.64 1.97
N ARG A 27 -3.86 -16.48 2.82
CA ARG A 27 -5.31 -16.41 3.12
C ARG A 27 -5.60 -15.77 4.48
N LEU A 28 -4.64 -15.03 5.05
CA LEU A 28 -4.78 -14.44 6.38
C LEU A 28 -5.72 -13.22 6.30
N PRO A 29 -6.84 -13.18 7.06
CA PRO A 29 -7.89 -12.18 6.86
C PRO A 29 -7.61 -10.84 7.54
N PHE A 30 -6.34 -10.42 7.67
CA PHE A 30 -5.98 -9.23 8.46
C PHE A 30 -6.65 -7.96 7.94
N LEU A 31 -6.52 -7.67 6.64
CA LEU A 31 -7.16 -6.49 6.03
C LEU A 31 -8.68 -6.64 5.93
N ILE A 32 -9.19 -7.85 5.67
CA ILE A 32 -10.62 -8.15 5.74
C ILE A 32 -11.19 -7.79 7.12
N ASN A 33 -10.49 -8.12 8.21
CA ASN A 33 -10.93 -7.79 9.57
C ASN A 33 -10.88 -6.28 9.84
N VAL A 34 -9.90 -5.56 9.27
CA VAL A 34 -9.88 -4.09 9.33
C VAL A 34 -11.11 -3.51 8.64
N VAL A 35 -11.46 -3.98 7.44
CA VAL A 35 -12.66 -3.52 6.72
C VAL A 35 -13.94 -3.88 7.46
N LYS A 36 -14.09 -5.11 7.96
CA LYS A 36 -15.27 -5.53 8.76
C LYS A 36 -15.44 -4.70 10.03
N LYS A 37 -14.33 -4.28 10.67
CA LYS A 37 -14.38 -3.37 11.82
C LYS A 37 -14.81 -1.97 11.38
N ALA A 38 -14.28 -1.47 10.27
CA ALA A 38 -14.65 -0.17 9.72
C ALA A 38 -16.12 -0.11 9.28
N GLN A 39 -16.67 -1.17 8.66
CA GLN A 39 -18.09 -1.27 8.30
C GLN A 39 -19.01 -1.04 9.51
N LYS A 40 -18.58 -1.41 10.71
CA LYS A 40 -19.33 -1.25 11.97
C LYS A 40 -19.08 0.08 12.69
N SER A 41 -18.11 0.88 12.25
CA SER A 41 -17.84 2.20 12.85
C SER A 41 -18.59 3.30 12.12
N ALA A 42 -18.82 4.43 12.77
CA ALA A 42 -19.32 5.62 12.10
C ALA A 42 -18.32 6.12 11.03
N ASN A 43 -18.83 6.83 10.03
CA ASN A 43 -18.01 7.53 9.05
C ASN A 43 -17.29 8.71 9.73
N THR A 44 -16.15 9.10 9.16
CA THR A 44 -15.43 10.31 9.58
C THR A 44 -15.88 11.53 8.77
N VAL A 45 -16.47 11.33 7.60
CA VAL A 45 -17.20 12.37 6.86
C VAL A 45 -18.57 12.64 7.51
N VAL A 46 -18.98 13.91 7.51
CA VAL A 46 -20.28 14.34 8.04
C VAL A 46 -21.39 14.23 6.98
N ALA A 47 -21.05 14.47 5.71
CA ALA A 47 -21.98 14.34 4.59
C ALA A 47 -21.84 12.96 3.92
N PRO A 48 -22.93 12.38 3.39
CA PRO A 48 -22.88 11.16 2.60
C PRO A 48 -21.96 11.34 1.38
N THR A 49 -21.29 10.26 0.96
CA THR A 49 -20.56 10.28 -0.31
C THR A 49 -21.56 10.49 -1.44
N PRO A 50 -21.34 11.46 -2.35
CA PRO A 50 -22.18 11.61 -3.53
C PRO A 50 -22.29 10.28 -4.29
N ALA A 51 -23.43 10.02 -4.93
CA ALA A 51 -23.57 8.84 -5.78
C ALA A 51 -22.41 8.78 -6.77
N LEU A 52 -21.61 7.71 -6.71
CA LEU A 52 -20.43 7.53 -7.52
C LEU A 52 -20.82 7.58 -9.01
N SER A 53 -20.50 8.68 -9.69
CA SER A 53 -20.89 8.84 -11.09
C SER A 53 -19.97 8.05 -12.02
N SER A 54 -20.55 7.40 -13.02
CA SER A 54 -19.81 6.75 -14.09
C SER A 54 -19.27 7.73 -15.14
N THR A 55 -19.64 9.01 -15.07
CA THR A 55 -19.25 10.00 -16.09
C THR A 55 -17.80 10.44 -15.92
N LEU A 56 -17.03 10.40 -17.01
CA LEU A 56 -15.61 10.75 -17.06
C LEU A 56 -15.29 12.16 -16.54
N SER A 57 -16.23 13.11 -16.64
CA SER A 57 -15.94 14.55 -16.62
C SER A 57 -16.13 15.28 -15.28
N THR A 58 -16.50 14.60 -14.19
CA THR A 58 -16.70 15.29 -12.91
C THR A 58 -15.53 15.01 -12.00
N THR A 59 -14.65 15.99 -11.81
CA THR A 59 -13.71 15.98 -10.69
C THR A 59 -14.52 15.89 -9.40
N GLU A 60 -14.22 14.89 -8.56
CA GLU A 60 -14.87 14.77 -7.27
C GLU A 60 -14.59 16.00 -6.40
N PRO A 61 -15.57 16.45 -5.58
CA PRO A 61 -15.36 17.60 -4.72
C PRO A 61 -14.25 17.32 -3.69
N PRO A 62 -13.50 18.35 -3.26
CA PRO A 62 -12.51 18.19 -2.19
C PRO A 62 -13.13 17.63 -0.91
N ILE A 63 -12.39 16.76 -0.23
CA ILE A 63 -12.78 16.21 1.07
C ILE A 63 -12.35 17.20 2.15
N GLN A 64 -13.27 17.52 3.06
CA GLN A 64 -12.97 18.43 4.17
C GLN A 64 -11.85 17.89 5.04
N ALA A 65 -10.84 18.71 5.33
CA ALA A 65 -9.68 18.33 6.15
C ALA A 65 -10.06 17.72 7.52
N ALA A 66 -11.17 18.17 8.12
CA ALA A 66 -11.68 17.66 9.39
C ALA A 66 -12.12 16.18 9.34
N ALA A 67 -12.38 15.62 8.16
CA ALA A 67 -12.72 14.21 7.99
C ALA A 67 -11.50 13.27 8.11
N PHE A 68 -10.29 13.81 7.99
CA PHE A 68 -9.04 13.06 8.09
C PHE A 68 -8.42 13.17 9.48
N LYS A 69 -7.79 12.09 9.94
CA LYS A 69 -6.90 12.10 11.09
C LYS A 69 -5.43 12.24 10.69
N PRO A 70 -4.61 12.88 11.53
CA PRO A 70 -3.17 12.95 11.30
C PRO A 70 -2.56 11.56 11.15
N TYR A 71 -1.55 11.43 10.28
CA TYR A 71 -0.82 10.18 10.14
C TYR A 71 -0.01 9.88 11.42
N PRO A 72 -0.13 8.67 12.01
CA PRO A 72 0.66 8.27 13.16
C PRO A 72 2.09 7.92 12.71
N LEU A 73 3.00 8.90 12.75
CA LEU A 73 4.42 8.66 12.51
C LEU A 73 4.98 7.68 13.53
N LEU A 74 5.92 6.82 13.08
CA LEU A 74 6.66 5.95 13.99
C LEU A 74 7.50 6.81 14.94
N SER A 75 7.46 6.48 16.23
CA SER A 75 8.33 7.08 17.23
C SER A 75 9.76 6.56 17.05
N PRO A 76 10.79 7.31 17.48
CA PRO A 76 12.17 6.83 17.46
C PRO A 76 12.31 5.47 18.15
N GLY A 77 12.96 4.52 17.46
CA GLY A 77 13.16 3.14 17.95
C GLY A 77 12.02 2.17 17.67
N GLU A 78 10.83 2.64 17.25
CA GLU A 78 9.75 1.73 16.86
C GLU A 78 10.06 1.03 15.54
N THR A 79 9.78 -0.28 15.49
CA THR A 79 10.02 -1.11 14.30
C THR A 79 8.74 -1.51 13.56
N LYS A 80 7.59 -1.03 14.05
CA LYS A 80 6.23 -1.19 13.50
C LYS A 80 5.28 -0.26 14.27
N GLN A 81 4.07 -0.10 13.76
CA GLN A 81 3.01 0.62 14.47
C GLN A 81 2.57 -0.19 15.70
N ALA A 82 2.81 0.34 16.91
CA ALA A 82 2.54 -0.40 18.15
C ALA A 82 1.06 -0.79 18.29
N ALA A 83 0.14 0.11 17.92
CA ALA A 83 -1.30 -0.12 17.91
C ALA A 83 -1.82 -0.85 16.64
N GLY A 84 -0.94 -1.23 15.71
CA GLY A 84 -1.31 -1.76 14.41
C GLY A 84 -1.92 -0.70 13.49
N SER A 85 -2.89 -1.12 12.65
CA SER A 85 -3.61 -0.21 11.75
C SER A 85 -4.70 0.53 12.52
N SER A 86 -4.69 1.86 12.40
CA SER A 86 -5.66 2.78 12.97
C SER A 86 -6.45 3.49 11.87
N LEU A 87 -7.70 3.86 12.17
CA LEU A 87 -8.60 4.49 11.23
C LEU A 87 -8.22 5.96 11.02
N LEU A 88 -7.88 6.33 9.78
CA LEU A 88 -7.52 7.70 9.39
C LEU A 88 -8.67 8.44 8.71
N TYR A 89 -9.48 7.72 7.94
CA TYR A 89 -10.68 8.24 7.29
C TYR A 89 -11.63 7.11 6.90
N LYS A 90 -12.93 7.39 6.91
CA LYS A 90 -13.97 6.49 6.44
C LYS A 90 -15.14 7.28 5.85
N ASP A 91 -15.64 6.78 4.73
CA ASP A 91 -16.91 7.19 4.14
C ASP A 91 -17.83 5.97 3.91
N ASP A 92 -18.85 6.14 3.07
CA ASP A 92 -19.85 5.11 2.79
C ASP A 92 -19.34 3.93 1.96
N VAL A 93 -18.21 4.08 1.25
CA VAL A 93 -17.73 3.11 0.26
C VAL A 93 -16.28 2.67 0.48
N CYS A 94 -15.46 3.42 1.19
CA CYS A 94 -14.07 3.07 1.47
C CYS A 94 -13.57 3.48 2.86
N VAL A 95 -12.41 2.94 3.23
CA VAL A 95 -11.69 3.24 4.46
C VAL A 95 -10.21 3.47 4.16
N LEU A 96 -9.62 4.47 4.83
CA LEU A 96 -8.19 4.75 4.86
C LEU A 96 -7.64 4.42 6.26
N VAL A 97 -6.57 3.62 6.30
CA VAL A 97 -5.83 3.28 7.52
C VAL A 97 -4.33 3.41 7.31
N ASN A 98 -3.54 3.58 8.37
CA ASN A 98 -2.09 3.40 8.26
C ASN A 98 -1.75 1.90 8.08
N ASP A 99 -0.69 1.62 7.31
CA ASP A 99 -0.10 0.28 7.25
C ASP A 99 0.58 -0.01 8.60
N ALA A 100 0.31 -1.18 9.18
CA ALA A 100 0.90 -1.57 10.47
C ALA A 100 2.43 -1.77 10.41
N PHE A 101 2.98 -1.95 9.22
CA PHE A 101 4.39 -2.18 8.91
C PHE A 101 4.85 -1.21 7.80
N PRO A 102 4.84 0.11 8.02
CA PRO A 102 5.05 1.12 6.98
C PRO A 102 6.41 0.95 6.30
N LYS A 103 6.50 0.98 4.96
CA LYS A 103 7.78 0.74 4.22
C LYS A 103 8.55 2.03 3.91
N SER A 104 7.99 3.16 4.30
CA SER A 104 8.48 4.53 4.15
C SER A 104 7.96 5.34 5.34
N MET A 105 8.30 6.64 5.41
CA MET A 105 7.82 7.53 6.47
C MET A 105 6.29 7.52 6.60
N VAL A 106 5.57 7.71 5.49
CA VAL A 106 4.11 7.59 5.44
C VAL A 106 3.75 6.40 4.58
N HIS A 107 2.92 5.50 5.10
CA HIS A 107 2.39 4.37 4.34
C HIS A 107 0.98 4.04 4.85
N CYS A 108 0.00 4.25 3.98
CA CYS A 108 -1.41 4.02 4.26
C CYS A 108 -2.02 3.06 3.24
N LEU A 109 -3.20 2.55 3.56
CA LEU A 109 -4.01 1.67 2.73
C LEU A 109 -5.41 2.28 2.58
N VAL A 110 -5.83 2.59 1.36
CA VAL A 110 -7.24 2.84 1.02
C VAL A 110 -7.86 1.52 0.57
N MET A 111 -9.02 1.18 1.11
CA MET A 111 -9.64 -0.13 1.00
C MET A 111 -11.14 0.02 0.80
N PRO A 112 -11.77 -0.66 -0.18
CA PRO A 112 -13.21 -0.61 -0.33
C PRO A 112 -13.90 -1.31 0.85
N LEU A 113 -15.11 -0.84 1.19
CA LEU A 113 -15.98 -1.53 2.14
C LEU A 113 -16.65 -2.76 1.51
N ASP A 114 -16.62 -2.91 0.19
CA ASP A 114 -17.12 -4.09 -0.52
C ASP A 114 -16.16 -5.29 -0.36
N LEU A 115 -16.56 -6.24 0.49
CA LEU A 115 -15.79 -7.45 0.78
C LEU A 115 -15.68 -8.43 -0.40
N ARG A 116 -16.37 -8.22 -1.52
CA ARG A 116 -16.15 -9.02 -2.74
C ARG A 116 -14.78 -8.73 -3.35
N LEU A 117 -14.28 -7.51 -3.16
CA LEU A 117 -13.04 -7.03 -3.79
C LEU A 117 -11.82 -7.52 -3.01
N GLN A 118 -11.39 -8.74 -3.29
CA GLN A 118 -10.27 -9.39 -2.60
C GLN A 118 -8.89 -9.06 -3.20
N SER A 119 -8.84 -8.66 -4.47
CA SER A 119 -7.62 -8.35 -5.22
C SER A 119 -7.96 -7.55 -6.48
N LEU A 120 -6.94 -7.16 -7.25
CA LEU A 120 -7.11 -6.53 -8.57
C LEU A 120 -7.94 -7.39 -9.54
N ASN A 121 -7.91 -8.72 -9.41
CA ASN A 121 -8.67 -9.63 -10.28
C ASN A 121 -10.19 -9.53 -10.08
N ALA A 122 -10.64 -9.01 -8.93
CA ALA A 122 -12.06 -8.89 -8.62
C ALA A 122 -12.69 -7.64 -9.25
N LEU A 123 -11.89 -6.70 -9.76
CA LEU A 123 -12.36 -5.45 -10.36
C LEU A 123 -12.94 -5.67 -11.75
N THR A 124 -14.09 -5.04 -11.99
CA THR A 124 -14.81 -5.01 -13.28
C THR A 124 -15.13 -3.58 -13.69
N LYS A 125 -15.72 -3.40 -14.88
CA LYS A 125 -16.22 -2.06 -15.31
C LYS A 125 -17.17 -1.41 -14.30
N LYS A 126 -17.93 -2.20 -13.53
CA LYS A 126 -18.86 -1.68 -12.53
C LYS A 126 -18.16 -1.03 -11.33
N ASP A 127 -16.90 -1.39 -11.10
CA ASP A 127 -16.11 -0.92 -9.96
C ASP A 127 -15.23 0.30 -10.30
N ILE A 128 -15.26 0.78 -11.56
CA ILE A 128 -14.51 1.98 -12.01
C ILE A 128 -14.83 3.21 -11.14
N PRO A 129 -16.10 3.54 -10.83
CA PRO A 129 -16.40 4.71 -9.99
C PRO A 129 -15.82 4.56 -8.57
N LEU A 130 -15.86 3.36 -8.00
CA LEU A 130 -15.26 3.08 -6.69
C LEU A 130 -13.74 3.19 -6.72
N LEU A 131 -13.08 2.66 -7.75
CA LEU A 131 -11.63 2.77 -7.89
C LEU A 131 -11.19 4.23 -8.03
N ARG A 132 -11.93 5.03 -8.81
CA ARG A 132 -11.69 6.47 -8.96
C ARG A 132 -11.82 7.19 -7.61
N HIS A 133 -12.85 6.88 -6.84
CA HIS A 133 -13.05 7.44 -5.51
C HIS A 133 -11.93 7.04 -4.53
N MET A 134 -11.47 5.79 -4.55
CA MET A 134 -10.33 5.37 -3.73
C MET A 134 -9.04 6.15 -4.05
N LEU A 135 -8.81 6.45 -5.34
CA LEU A 135 -7.69 7.29 -5.77
C LEU A 135 -7.85 8.73 -5.29
N HIS A 136 -9.06 9.29 -5.44
CA HIS A 136 -9.40 10.62 -4.92
C HIS A 136 -9.13 10.72 -3.42
N VAL A 137 -9.63 9.77 -2.61
CA VAL A 137 -9.36 9.72 -1.15
C VAL A 137 -7.85 9.67 -0.85
N GLY A 138 -7.08 8.91 -1.64
CA GLY A 138 -5.62 8.87 -1.50
C GLY A 138 -4.95 10.23 -1.77
N ASP A 139 -5.34 10.90 -2.84
CA ASP A 139 -4.81 12.23 -3.22
C ASP A 139 -5.25 13.32 -2.23
N GLU A 140 -6.50 13.29 -1.79
CA GLU A 140 -7.04 14.17 -0.76
C GLU A 140 -6.29 14.00 0.57
N TYR A 141 -5.95 12.77 0.94
CA TYR A 141 -5.17 12.52 2.15
C TYR A 141 -3.75 13.09 2.04
N VAL A 142 -3.08 12.92 0.89
CA VAL A 142 -1.76 13.52 0.67
C VAL A 142 -1.83 15.04 0.76
N ARG A 143 -2.86 15.67 0.17
CA ARG A 143 -3.04 17.12 0.28
C ARG A 143 -3.28 17.54 1.72
N TYR A 144 -4.15 16.85 2.44
CA TYR A 144 -4.38 17.07 3.87
C TYR A 144 -3.08 17.03 4.65
N LEU A 145 -2.23 16.02 4.46
CA LEU A 145 -0.94 15.92 5.14
C LEU A 145 -0.05 17.13 4.84
N LYS A 146 0.08 17.49 3.55
CA LYS A 146 0.90 18.64 3.12
C LYS A 146 0.40 19.97 3.68
N THR A 147 -0.91 20.15 3.82
CA THR A 147 -1.49 21.38 4.37
C THR A 147 -1.45 21.42 5.89
N ALA A 148 -1.74 20.30 6.57
CA ALA A 148 -1.84 20.23 8.03
C ALA A 148 -0.48 20.24 8.73
N VAL A 149 0.55 19.63 8.11
CA VAL A 149 1.91 19.57 8.68
C VAL A 149 2.96 19.86 7.59
N PRO A 150 3.02 21.10 7.07
CA PRO A 150 3.79 21.45 5.87
C PRO A 150 5.30 21.21 6.03
N HIS A 151 5.85 21.51 7.21
CA HIS A 151 7.28 21.29 7.51
C HIS A 151 7.69 19.81 7.39
N THR A 152 6.76 18.88 7.57
CA THR A 152 7.04 17.44 7.49
C THR A 152 6.79 16.90 6.09
N TYR A 153 5.72 17.32 5.42
CA TYR A 153 5.20 16.62 4.23
C TYR A 153 5.27 17.39 2.91
N THR A 154 5.35 18.74 2.90
CA THR A 154 5.22 19.53 1.66
C THR A 154 6.23 19.12 0.59
N ALA A 155 7.51 19.08 0.96
CA ALA A 155 8.60 18.72 0.05
C ALA A 155 8.64 17.22 -0.28
N ARG A 156 7.86 16.37 0.39
CA ARG A 156 7.90 14.92 0.15
C ARG A 156 7.07 14.57 -1.07
N ARG A 157 7.60 13.63 -1.85
CA ARG A 157 6.87 12.98 -2.94
C ARG A 157 6.10 11.78 -2.39
N PHE A 158 4.88 11.64 -2.87
CA PHE A 158 4.00 10.53 -2.57
C PHE A 158 3.63 9.81 -3.86
N ILE A 159 3.27 8.54 -3.72
CA ILE A 159 2.75 7.72 -4.80
C ILE A 159 1.56 6.90 -4.28
N ALA A 160 0.59 6.66 -5.14
CA ALA A 160 -0.54 5.78 -4.87
C ALA A 160 -0.59 4.64 -5.90
N GLY A 161 -0.81 3.41 -5.44
CA GLY A 161 -0.82 2.24 -6.32
C GLY A 161 -1.03 0.91 -5.63
N PHE A 162 -0.93 -0.16 -6.40
CA PHE A 162 -1.19 -1.52 -5.98
C PHE A 162 0.04 -2.39 -6.22
N HIS A 163 0.27 -3.35 -5.34
CA HIS A 163 1.08 -4.49 -5.71
C HIS A 163 0.34 -5.31 -6.78
N ALA A 164 1.02 -5.60 -7.89
CA ALA A 164 0.44 -6.43 -8.95
C ALA A 164 -0.02 -7.79 -8.41
N LEU A 165 0.78 -8.41 -7.53
CA LEU A 165 0.46 -9.64 -6.81
C LEU A 165 0.36 -9.34 -5.30
N PRO A 166 -0.84 -9.19 -4.71
CA PRO A 166 -0.97 -8.81 -3.30
C PRO A 166 -0.53 -9.95 -2.36
N SER A 167 0.01 -9.58 -1.20
CA SER A 167 0.36 -10.57 -0.15
C SER A 167 -0.84 -10.99 0.69
N LEU A 168 -1.76 -10.04 0.96
CA LEU A 168 -2.94 -10.23 1.79
C LEU A 168 -4.20 -10.08 0.94
N PRO A 169 -5.26 -10.85 1.25
CA PRO A 169 -6.56 -10.64 0.65
C PRO A 169 -7.16 -9.33 1.18
N MET A 170 -8.16 -8.84 0.42
CA MET A 170 -8.78 -7.51 0.47
C MET A 170 -8.01 -6.49 -0.39
N LEU A 171 -8.66 -5.92 -1.42
CA LEU A 171 -8.08 -4.94 -2.33
C LEU A 171 -7.60 -3.70 -1.56
N HIS A 172 -6.33 -3.33 -1.68
CA HIS A 172 -5.78 -2.19 -0.96
C HIS A 172 -4.88 -1.35 -1.87
N LEU A 173 -5.25 -0.07 -2.01
CA LEU A 173 -4.42 0.96 -2.63
C LEU A 173 -3.42 1.46 -1.59
N HIS A 174 -2.14 1.22 -1.83
CA HIS A 174 -1.07 1.82 -1.05
C HIS A 174 -0.99 3.32 -1.36
N VAL A 175 -0.92 4.15 -0.34
CA VAL A 175 -0.60 5.58 -0.42
C VAL A 175 0.63 5.82 0.43
N LEU A 176 1.77 6.10 -0.18
CA LEU A 176 3.04 6.15 0.54
C LEU A 176 3.96 7.26 0.05
N SER A 177 4.79 7.76 0.98
CA SER A 177 5.92 8.61 0.62
C SER A 177 7.01 7.77 -0.07
N THR A 178 7.70 8.35 -1.04
CA THR A 178 8.62 7.60 -1.90
C THR A 178 10.03 7.43 -1.32
N ASP A 179 10.28 7.86 -0.08
CA ASP A 179 11.60 7.72 0.57
C ASP A 179 12.04 6.26 0.76
N LEU A 180 11.09 5.34 0.95
CA LEU A 180 11.33 3.92 1.19
C LEU A 180 12.39 3.67 2.30
N ASP A 181 12.49 4.57 3.28
CA ASP A 181 13.39 4.43 4.43
C ASP A 181 12.58 4.18 5.69
N SER A 182 12.48 2.90 6.07
CA SER A 182 11.75 2.48 7.27
C SER A 182 12.39 1.25 7.91
N PRO A 183 12.35 1.11 9.25
CA PRO A 183 12.73 -0.13 9.94
C PRO A 183 11.88 -1.35 9.54
N CYS A 184 10.66 -1.18 9.00
CA CYS A 184 9.85 -2.30 8.49
C CYS A 184 10.25 -2.78 7.09
N LEU A 185 11.10 -2.03 6.38
CA LEU A 185 11.70 -2.46 5.13
C LEU A 185 12.92 -3.33 5.46
N LYS A 186 12.72 -4.66 5.48
CA LYS A 186 13.64 -5.64 6.06
C LYS A 186 14.31 -6.56 5.05
N ASN A 187 13.76 -6.69 3.84
CA ASN A 187 14.25 -7.63 2.85
C ASN A 187 14.09 -7.08 1.42
N LYS A 188 14.72 -7.78 0.47
CA LYS A 188 14.71 -7.45 -0.96
C LYS A 188 13.30 -7.31 -1.54
N LYS A 189 12.39 -8.23 -1.19
CA LYS A 189 10.99 -8.19 -1.66
C LYS A 189 10.26 -6.95 -1.17
N HIS A 190 10.48 -6.53 0.09
CA HIS A 190 9.89 -5.29 0.61
C HIS A 190 10.35 -4.05 -0.17
N TYR A 191 11.58 -4.04 -0.68
CA TYR A 191 12.05 -2.93 -1.53
C TYR A 191 11.48 -3.05 -2.94
N ASN A 192 11.71 -4.18 -3.61
CA ASN A 192 11.37 -4.37 -5.02
C ASN A 192 9.86 -4.28 -5.29
N SER A 193 9.01 -4.66 -4.32
CA SER A 193 7.56 -4.54 -4.47
C SER A 193 7.07 -3.09 -4.61
N PHE A 194 7.85 -2.09 -4.20
CA PHE A 194 7.56 -0.66 -4.42
C PHE A 194 8.51 0.02 -5.41
N ALA A 195 9.74 -0.46 -5.54
CA ALA A 195 10.80 0.15 -6.35
C ALA A 195 10.89 -0.38 -7.79
N THR A 196 9.92 -1.19 -8.22
CA THR A 196 9.89 -1.79 -9.57
C THR A 196 8.48 -1.70 -10.17
N PHE A 197 8.31 -2.08 -11.44
CA PHE A 197 7.00 -2.18 -12.09
C PHE A 197 6.08 -3.27 -11.51
N PHE A 198 6.51 -3.98 -10.47
CA PHE A 198 5.60 -4.75 -9.61
C PHE A 198 4.60 -3.85 -8.89
N PHE A 199 4.98 -2.60 -8.60
CA PHE A 199 4.07 -1.57 -8.11
C PHE A 199 3.36 -0.90 -9.29
N LEU A 200 2.06 -1.14 -9.42
CA LEU A 200 1.21 -0.55 -10.44
C LEU A 200 0.64 0.76 -9.90
N THR A 201 0.91 1.89 -10.55
CA THR A 201 0.28 3.16 -10.16
C THR A 201 -1.23 3.06 -10.27
N GLY A 202 -1.94 3.69 -9.32
CA GLY A 202 -3.39 3.57 -9.22
C GLY A 202 -4.11 4.05 -10.49
N TYR A 203 -3.67 5.17 -11.06
CA TYR A 203 -4.17 5.70 -12.33
C TYR A 203 -3.92 4.78 -13.53
N ARG A 204 -2.83 4.03 -13.54
CA ARG A 204 -2.56 3.04 -14.60
C ARG A 204 -3.44 1.80 -14.47
N VAL A 205 -3.79 1.39 -13.25
CA VAL A 205 -4.79 0.34 -13.02
C VAL A 205 -6.19 0.83 -13.45
N LEU A 206 -6.52 2.09 -13.17
CA LEU A 206 -7.78 2.70 -13.61
C LEU A 206 -7.91 2.71 -15.14
N GLU A 207 -6.88 3.20 -15.84
CA GLU A 207 -6.83 3.21 -17.32
C GLU A 207 -6.99 1.80 -17.92
N ASP A 208 -6.26 0.82 -17.38
CA ASP A 208 -6.34 -0.58 -17.82
C ASP A 208 -7.74 -1.18 -17.59
N LEU A 209 -8.39 -0.86 -16.46
CA LEU A 209 -9.75 -1.29 -16.15
C LEU A 209 -10.79 -0.63 -17.06
N GLU A 210 -10.65 0.67 -17.35
CA GLU A 210 -11.51 1.41 -18.28
C GLU A 210 -11.41 0.83 -19.70
N GLN A 211 -10.19 0.52 -20.16
CA GLN A 211 -9.92 -0.01 -21.48
C GLN A 211 -10.38 -1.47 -21.65
N HIS A 212 -10.04 -2.36 -20.72
CA HIS A 212 -10.22 -3.81 -20.89
C HIS A 212 -11.40 -4.40 -20.09
N GLY A 213 -11.99 -3.62 -19.18
CA GLY A 213 -13.06 -4.06 -18.28
C GLY A 213 -12.65 -5.07 -17.21
N ARG A 214 -11.35 -5.35 -17.11
CA ARG A 214 -10.67 -6.15 -16.09
C ARG A 214 -9.21 -5.67 -16.01
N VAL A 215 -8.51 -5.98 -14.93
CA VAL A 215 -7.08 -5.67 -14.83
C VAL A 215 -6.25 -6.71 -15.59
N THR A 216 -5.50 -6.28 -16.60
CA THR A 216 -4.59 -7.09 -17.43
C THR A 216 -3.13 -6.96 -16.99
N LEU A 217 -2.78 -5.89 -16.28
CA LEU A 217 -1.41 -5.57 -15.87
C LEU A 217 -0.78 -6.59 -14.89
N ASN A 218 -1.62 -7.38 -14.21
CA ASN A 218 -1.19 -8.35 -13.20
C ASN A 218 -1.24 -9.81 -13.66
N GLN A 219 -1.37 -10.07 -14.97
CA GLN A 219 -1.61 -11.41 -15.50
C GLN A 219 -0.33 -12.22 -15.77
N ASP A 220 0.79 -11.57 -16.11
CA ASP A 220 2.10 -12.24 -16.28
C ASP A 220 2.75 -12.50 -14.91
N VAL A 221 2.21 -13.49 -14.19
CA VAL A 221 2.62 -13.85 -12.83
C VAL A 221 4.10 -14.23 -12.75
N THR A 222 4.62 -14.92 -13.77
CA THR A 222 6.02 -15.35 -13.83
C THR A 222 6.95 -14.15 -13.86
N ARG A 223 6.70 -13.19 -14.76
CA ARG A 223 7.50 -11.96 -14.85
C ARG A 223 7.38 -11.10 -13.60
N LEU A 224 6.18 -10.99 -13.02
CA LEU A 224 5.96 -10.20 -11.80
C LEU A 224 6.73 -10.77 -10.61
N ARG A 225 6.80 -12.11 -10.47
CA ARG A 225 7.64 -12.74 -9.44
C ARG A 225 9.12 -12.49 -9.67
N GLN A 226 9.58 -12.52 -10.92
CA GLN A 226 10.96 -12.17 -11.25
C GLN A 226 11.29 -10.73 -10.83
N MET A 227 10.34 -9.79 -10.98
CA MET A 227 10.54 -8.40 -10.54
C MET A 227 10.69 -8.26 -9.02
N GLU A 228 10.01 -9.08 -8.21
CA GLU A 228 10.22 -9.09 -6.75
C GLU A 228 11.57 -9.70 -6.35
N GLU A 229 12.04 -10.69 -7.11
CA GLU A 229 13.25 -11.47 -6.79
C GLU A 229 14.54 -10.94 -7.42
N GLN A 230 14.46 -10.06 -8.44
CA GLN A 230 15.64 -9.50 -9.10
C GLN A 230 16.52 -8.71 -8.13
N ASP A 231 17.79 -8.53 -8.49
CA ASP A 231 18.71 -7.70 -7.71
C ASP A 231 18.18 -6.27 -7.56
N MET A 232 18.27 -5.74 -6.34
CA MET A 232 17.77 -4.40 -6.06
C MET A 232 18.60 -3.37 -6.81
N LYS A 233 17.93 -2.39 -7.39
CA LYS A 233 18.53 -1.20 -8.00
C LYS A 233 17.88 0.03 -7.42
N CYS A 234 18.66 1.07 -7.19
CA CYS A 234 18.15 2.34 -6.71
C CYS A 234 17.04 2.84 -7.63
N LEU A 235 15.86 3.11 -7.06
CA LEU A 235 14.70 3.66 -7.75
C LEU A 235 15.02 4.91 -8.58
N TRP A 236 16.01 5.70 -8.15
CA TRP A 236 16.32 6.98 -8.79
C TRP A 236 17.51 6.93 -9.76
N CYS A 237 18.66 6.39 -9.34
CA CYS A 237 19.87 6.41 -10.17
C CYS A 237 20.23 5.04 -10.79
N GLY A 238 19.48 3.98 -10.48
CA GLY A 238 19.71 2.64 -11.02
C GLY A 238 20.93 1.89 -10.47
N THR A 239 21.69 2.47 -9.54
CA THR A 239 22.84 1.81 -8.88
C THR A 239 22.40 0.50 -8.21
N ALA A 240 23.19 -0.57 -8.38
CA ALA A 240 22.92 -1.87 -7.74
C ALA A 240 23.05 -1.79 -6.22
N LEU A 241 22.15 -2.45 -5.50
CA LEU A 241 22.04 -2.40 -4.03
C LEU A 241 22.13 -3.83 -3.46
N PRO A 242 23.30 -4.25 -2.96
CA PRO A 242 23.55 -5.65 -2.62
C PRO A 242 22.78 -6.14 -1.38
N SER A 243 22.33 -5.24 -0.52
CA SER A 243 21.61 -5.56 0.70
C SER A 243 20.68 -4.42 1.13
N VAL A 244 19.73 -4.68 2.02
CA VAL A 244 18.85 -3.64 2.57
C VAL A 244 19.61 -2.57 3.35
N PRO A 245 20.61 -2.89 4.20
CA PRO A 245 21.47 -1.87 4.80
C PRO A 245 22.20 -0.99 3.77
N ALA A 246 22.75 -1.60 2.71
CA ALA A 246 23.39 -0.85 1.62
C ALA A 246 22.41 0.03 0.86
N MET A 247 21.18 -0.47 0.61
CA MET A 247 20.09 0.32 0.05
C MET A 247 19.80 1.54 0.92
N LYS A 248 19.58 1.39 2.23
CA LYS A 248 19.28 2.52 3.12
C LYS A 248 20.37 3.57 3.13
N SER A 249 21.64 3.14 3.25
CA SER A 249 22.79 4.03 3.19
C SER A 249 22.88 4.77 1.84
N HIS A 250 22.61 4.07 0.74
CA HIS A 250 22.59 4.66 -0.58
C HIS A 250 21.45 5.68 -0.75
N ILE A 251 20.21 5.36 -0.34
CA ILE A 251 19.07 6.29 -0.45
C ILE A 251 19.38 7.63 0.23
N GLN A 252 19.97 7.61 1.41
CA GLN A 252 20.31 8.82 2.17
C GLN A 252 21.37 9.71 1.49
N SER A 253 22.26 9.12 0.69
CA SER A 253 23.38 9.81 0.03
C SER A 253 23.24 9.94 -1.49
N CYS A 254 22.19 9.35 -2.09
CA CYS A 254 22.03 9.30 -3.53
C CYS A 254 21.77 10.71 -4.10
N PRO A 255 22.64 11.22 -4.99
CA PRO A 255 22.51 12.59 -5.52
C PRO A 255 21.26 12.77 -6.39
N GLN A 256 20.77 11.67 -6.99
CA GLN A 256 19.56 11.65 -7.80
C GLN A 256 18.31 11.29 -7.00
N ASN A 257 18.39 11.11 -5.67
CA ASN A 257 17.21 10.81 -4.85
C ASN A 257 16.19 11.94 -4.98
N LYS A 258 14.99 11.61 -5.48
CA LYS A 258 13.89 12.55 -5.68
C LYS A 258 12.82 12.46 -4.60
N ALA A 259 12.96 11.61 -3.58
CA ALA A 259 11.93 11.41 -2.56
C ALA A 259 11.51 12.69 -1.83
N VAL A 260 12.43 13.64 -1.71
CA VAL A 260 12.21 14.97 -1.16
C VAL A 260 12.67 15.99 -2.19
N GLU A 261 11.81 16.94 -2.51
CA GLU A 261 12.14 18.10 -3.31
C GLU A 261 13.17 18.93 -2.54
N LYS A 262 14.36 19.10 -3.14
CA LYS A 262 15.36 20.00 -2.59
C LYS A 262 14.83 21.42 -2.75
N SER A 263 14.79 22.20 -1.68
CA SER A 263 14.59 23.65 -1.78
C SER A 263 15.58 24.18 -2.81
N SER A 264 15.08 24.81 -3.86
CA SER A 264 15.92 25.49 -4.85
C SER A 264 16.68 26.65 -4.21
#